data_AF-A0A7Y2CMT0-F1
#
_entry.id   AF-A0A7Y2CMT0-F1
#
_cell.length_a   1.000
_cell.length_b   1.000
_cell.length_c   1.000
_cell.angle_alpha   90.00
_cell.angle_beta   90.00
_cell.angle_gamma   90.00
#
_symmetry.space_group_name_H-M   'P 1'
#
loop_
_entity.id
_entity.type
_entity.pdbx_description
1 polymer ?
#
loop_
_entity_poly.entity_id
_entity_poly.type
_entity_poly.pdbx_seq_one_letter_code
_entity_poly.pdbx_strand_id
1 'polypeptide(L)'
;MRYLTLVSAALASHCVLAGDSPWYEQGNFRPVQRLEFTLSNSLDFDRQNASVVIRRADFPVPDVHEMWVTVVDPNLPPYEGPSEELLVVQGGHQLRAESNGHAAFHQMDDLDKDGIWDELFFQTDIEANSEKTIYIYLGQNIRGWNEHYTHANIGSYARHLMPFWESENVGWKIWFANAVDVYAKRRPMLMSHRLYMENLDGYGVSAIDRDLGSDIQRVAGSFGGGAICLFEDPEKPGAVSMPRFTPTQSELPFRSSWNAGQISDTRYAYDVVVNGPVRSMIRIKGMNWNSGNGFYEYEQTYTVFAKQSYTASKVEFTTFSPEVD
;
A
#
# COMPACT_ATOMS: atom_id res chain seq x y z
N MET A 1 19.17 -2.54 -10.64
CA MET A 1 18.25 -1.54 -10.06
C MET A 1 17.24 -1.21 -11.15
N ARG A 2 16.16 -2.00 -11.25
CA ARG A 2 15.18 -1.91 -12.35
C ARG A 2 14.03 -1.02 -11.90
N TYR A 3 13.70 -0.07 -12.77
CA TYR A 3 12.76 1.02 -12.55
C TYR A 3 11.39 0.54 -12.08
N LEU A 4 10.89 1.21 -11.04
CA LEU A 4 9.49 1.20 -10.62
C LEU A 4 8.71 2.03 -11.66
N THR A 5 8.38 1.43 -12.81
CA THR A 5 7.51 2.09 -13.78
C THR A 5 6.08 1.99 -13.26
N LEU A 6 5.58 3.10 -12.72
CA LEU A 6 4.13 3.36 -12.64
C LEU A 6 3.57 3.07 -14.04
N VAL A 7 2.72 2.05 -14.15
CA VAL A 7 1.90 1.87 -15.34
C VAL A 7 0.92 3.04 -15.33
N SER A 8 1.27 4.12 -16.03
CA SER A 8 0.24 4.99 -16.57
C SER A 8 -0.45 4.16 -17.63
N ALA A 9 -1.66 3.70 -17.34
CA ALA A 9 -2.55 3.20 -18.36
C ALA A 9 -2.70 4.33 -19.39
N ALA A 10 -2.16 4.14 -20.59
CA ALA A 10 -2.55 4.98 -21.70
C ALA A 10 -4.00 4.61 -22.03
N LEU A 11 -4.95 5.30 -21.40
CA LEU A 11 -6.36 5.21 -21.77
C LEU A 11 -6.52 5.83 -23.15
N ALA A 12 -6.42 5.01 -24.18
CA ALA A 12 -7.12 5.30 -25.41
C ALA A 12 -8.58 4.90 -25.17
N SER A 13 -9.43 5.86 -24.77
CA SER A 13 -10.89 5.67 -24.64
C SER A 13 -11.50 5.39 -26.03
N HIS A 14 -11.31 4.18 -26.53
CA HIS A 14 -12.14 3.64 -27.58
C HIS A 14 -13.35 3.06 -26.88
N CYS A 15 -14.49 3.74 -26.98
CA CYS A 15 -15.78 3.15 -26.67
C CYS A 15 -16.09 2.12 -27.78
N VAL A 16 -15.39 0.98 -27.74
CA VAL A 16 -15.68 -0.16 -28.62
C VAL A 16 -16.98 -0.78 -28.11
N LEU A 17 -17.92 -1.02 -29.01
CA LEU A 17 -19.11 -1.83 -28.72
C LEU A 17 -18.61 -3.16 -28.13
N ALA A 18 -18.92 -3.37 -26.85
CA ALA A 18 -18.40 -4.48 -26.07
C ALA A 18 -18.56 -5.79 -26.84
N GLY A 19 -17.49 -6.58 -26.95
CA GLY A 19 -17.49 -7.83 -27.71
C GLY A 19 -18.57 -8.80 -27.24
N ASP A 20 -18.85 -9.81 -28.07
CA ASP A 20 -19.83 -10.89 -27.87
C ASP A 20 -19.61 -11.75 -26.59
N SER A 21 -18.71 -11.35 -25.67
CA SER A 21 -18.52 -12.01 -24.38
C SER A 21 -19.80 -11.97 -23.54
N PRO A 22 -20.24 -13.12 -22.99
CA PRO A 22 -21.40 -13.17 -22.11
C PRO A 22 -21.17 -12.31 -20.85
N TRP A 23 -22.26 -11.80 -20.28
CA TRP A 23 -22.20 -10.95 -19.10
C TRP A 23 -21.88 -11.79 -17.86
N TYR A 24 -21.06 -11.25 -16.96
CA TYR A 24 -20.79 -11.86 -15.67
C TYR A 24 -22.07 -11.99 -14.85
N GLU A 25 -22.25 -13.16 -14.22
CA GLU A 25 -23.32 -13.39 -13.27
C GLU A 25 -22.77 -13.94 -11.96
N GLN A 26 -23.40 -13.55 -10.84
CA GLN A 26 -23.06 -14.06 -9.51
C GLN A 26 -24.33 -14.24 -8.67
N GLY A 27 -24.83 -15.46 -8.58
CA GLY A 27 -26.13 -15.74 -7.96
C GLY A 27 -27.25 -14.88 -8.58
N ASN A 28 -27.86 -14.00 -7.79
CA ASN A 28 -28.90 -13.05 -8.23
C ASN A 28 -28.38 -11.65 -8.63
N PHE A 29 -27.06 -11.42 -8.63
CA PHE A 29 -26.51 -10.17 -9.15
C PHE A 29 -26.77 -10.08 -10.65
N ARG A 30 -27.28 -8.95 -11.11
CA ARG A 30 -27.55 -8.64 -12.51
C ARG A 30 -26.96 -7.26 -12.79
N PRO A 31 -25.76 -7.17 -13.38
CA PRO A 31 -25.17 -5.87 -13.66
C PRO A 31 -26.00 -5.11 -14.69
N VAL A 32 -25.95 -3.78 -14.61
CA VAL A 32 -26.70 -2.85 -15.48
C VAL A 32 -25.83 -2.18 -16.54
N GLN A 33 -24.53 -2.09 -16.30
CA GLN A 33 -23.56 -1.53 -17.23
C GLN A 33 -22.25 -2.31 -17.15
N ARG A 34 -21.53 -2.39 -18.27
CA ARG A 34 -20.20 -3.00 -18.38
C ARG A 34 -19.25 -1.99 -19.01
N LEU A 35 -18.12 -1.79 -18.37
CA LEU A 35 -16.97 -1.06 -18.89
C LEU A 35 -15.89 -2.07 -19.27
N GLU A 36 -15.20 -1.84 -20.37
CA GLU A 36 -14.13 -2.70 -20.88
C GLU A 36 -12.80 -1.96 -20.79
N PHE A 37 -11.80 -2.62 -20.21
CA PHE A 37 -10.44 -2.10 -20.07
C PHE A 37 -9.44 -3.10 -20.65
N THR A 38 -8.59 -2.64 -21.54
CA THR A 38 -7.46 -3.43 -22.05
C THR A 38 -6.20 -3.06 -21.27
N LEU A 39 -5.64 -4.04 -20.57
CA LEU A 39 -4.37 -3.93 -19.87
C LEU A 39 -3.27 -4.47 -20.77
N SER A 40 -2.19 -3.70 -20.96
CA SER A 40 -1.06 -4.12 -21.78
C SER A 40 0.19 -4.35 -20.92
N ASN A 41 0.86 -5.49 -21.13
CA ASN A 41 2.19 -5.75 -20.62
C ASN A 41 3.17 -5.81 -21.79
N SER A 42 3.88 -4.71 -22.03
CA SER A 42 4.89 -4.60 -23.08
C SER A 42 6.27 -5.14 -22.68
N LEU A 43 6.38 -5.80 -21.52
CA LEU A 43 7.64 -6.36 -21.02
C LEU A 43 7.79 -7.81 -21.50
N ASP A 44 9.02 -8.26 -21.62
CA ASP A 44 9.40 -9.61 -22.03
C ASP A 44 9.30 -10.66 -20.90
N PHE A 45 8.62 -10.33 -19.81
CA PHE A 45 8.37 -11.24 -18.69
C PHE A 45 6.97 -11.04 -18.12
N ASP A 46 6.44 -12.13 -17.56
CA ASP A 46 5.11 -12.16 -16.92
C ASP A 46 5.08 -11.27 -15.70
N ARG A 47 3.95 -10.59 -15.50
CA ARG A 47 3.70 -9.77 -14.32
C ARG A 47 2.67 -10.46 -13.44
N GLN A 48 3.14 -11.04 -12.34
CA GLN A 48 2.28 -11.67 -11.34
C GLN A 48 1.80 -10.67 -10.30
N ASN A 49 0.52 -10.71 -9.96
CA ASN A 49 -0.19 -9.81 -9.05
C ASN A 49 0.15 -8.34 -9.36
N ALA A 50 0.11 -7.98 -10.64
CA ALA A 50 0.42 -6.65 -11.12
C ALA A 50 -0.63 -5.66 -10.60
N SER A 51 -0.18 -4.61 -9.94
CA SER A 51 -1.05 -3.51 -9.51
C SER A 51 -1.67 -2.80 -10.70
N VAL A 52 -2.99 -2.66 -10.67
CA VAL A 52 -3.77 -1.89 -11.64
C VAL A 52 -4.48 -0.76 -10.89
N VAL A 53 -4.38 0.45 -11.44
CA VAL A 53 -4.99 1.68 -10.92
C VAL A 53 -5.82 2.29 -12.04
N ILE A 54 -7.10 2.51 -11.79
CA ILE A 54 -7.97 3.32 -12.66
C ILE A 54 -8.39 4.54 -11.85
N ARG A 55 -7.95 5.72 -12.28
CA ARG A 55 -8.29 6.97 -11.59
C ARG A 55 -9.74 7.32 -11.85
N ARG A 56 -10.39 7.96 -10.88
CA ARG A 56 -11.74 8.52 -11.00
C ARG A 56 -11.86 9.44 -12.22
N ALA A 57 -10.84 10.26 -12.49
CA ALA A 57 -10.80 11.14 -13.66
C ALA A 57 -10.86 10.40 -15.01
N ASP A 58 -10.40 9.15 -15.03
CA ASP A 58 -10.40 8.27 -16.20
C ASP A 58 -11.60 7.30 -16.20
N PHE A 59 -12.45 7.38 -15.17
CA PHE A 59 -13.59 6.49 -14.99
C PHE A 59 -14.86 7.15 -15.53
N PRO A 60 -15.58 6.51 -16.48
CA PRO A 60 -16.68 7.16 -17.19
C PRO A 60 -17.93 7.41 -16.33
N VAL A 61 -18.03 6.79 -15.14
CA VAL A 61 -19.13 6.99 -14.18
C VAL A 61 -18.52 7.34 -12.81
N PRO A 62 -18.01 8.56 -12.64
CA PRO A 62 -17.22 8.92 -11.44
C PRO A 62 -18.05 9.01 -10.16
N ASP A 63 -19.37 9.21 -10.29
CA ASP A 63 -20.33 9.17 -9.18
C ASP A 63 -20.91 7.74 -9.08
N VAL A 64 -20.26 6.91 -8.28
CA VAL A 64 -20.64 5.51 -8.06
C VAL A 64 -20.31 5.10 -6.64
N HIS A 65 -21.21 4.32 -6.04
CA HIS A 65 -20.99 3.72 -4.72
C HIS A 65 -20.05 2.52 -4.86
N GLU A 66 -19.13 2.31 -3.92
CA GLU A 66 -18.18 1.19 -3.94
C GLU A 66 -18.84 -0.20 -3.99
N MET A 67 -20.02 -0.37 -3.38
CA MET A 67 -20.79 -1.61 -3.47
C MET A 67 -21.44 -1.85 -4.84
N TRP A 68 -21.26 -0.94 -5.80
CA TRP A 68 -21.83 -1.04 -7.14
C TRP A 68 -20.76 -1.34 -8.20
N VAL A 69 -19.51 -1.50 -7.80
CA VAL A 69 -18.40 -1.83 -8.68
C VAL A 69 -18.06 -3.31 -8.50
N THR A 70 -17.91 -4.04 -9.60
CA THR A 70 -17.40 -5.41 -9.60
C THR A 70 -16.38 -5.57 -10.72
N VAL A 71 -15.12 -5.79 -10.36
CA VAL A 71 -14.02 -6.03 -11.31
C VAL A 71 -13.98 -7.52 -11.64
N VAL A 72 -14.01 -7.86 -12.93
CA VAL A 72 -14.08 -9.25 -13.41
C VAL A 72 -13.02 -9.49 -14.46
N ASP A 73 -12.27 -10.58 -14.28
CA ASP A 73 -11.46 -11.15 -15.34
C ASP A 73 -12.27 -12.24 -16.05
N PRO A 74 -12.66 -12.04 -17.32
CA PRO A 74 -13.49 -13.00 -18.05
C PRO A 74 -12.75 -14.31 -18.38
N ASN A 75 -11.43 -14.32 -18.30
CA ASN A 75 -10.61 -15.47 -18.66
C ASN A 75 -10.27 -16.37 -17.45
N LEU A 76 -10.57 -15.92 -16.23
CA LEU A 76 -10.39 -16.73 -15.03
C LEU A 76 -11.55 -17.72 -14.85
N PRO A 77 -11.27 -18.93 -14.32
CA PRO A 77 -12.30 -19.92 -14.06
C PRO A 77 -13.29 -19.37 -13.02
N PRO A 78 -14.62 -19.51 -13.24
CA PRO A 78 -15.61 -19.00 -12.31
C PRO A 78 -15.53 -19.71 -10.97
N TYR A 79 -15.83 -18.98 -9.89
CA TYR A 79 -15.98 -19.57 -8.58
C TYR A 79 -17.23 -20.46 -8.53
N GLU A 80 -17.06 -21.72 -8.13
CA GLU A 80 -18.18 -22.69 -8.02
C GLU A 80 -19.20 -22.30 -6.93
N GLY A 81 -18.78 -21.45 -5.99
CA GLY A 81 -19.57 -21.03 -4.84
C GLY A 81 -19.00 -21.53 -3.51
N PRO A 82 -19.46 -20.96 -2.39
CA PRO A 82 -18.95 -21.29 -1.07
C PRO A 82 -19.55 -22.61 -0.55
N SER A 83 -18.78 -23.32 0.26
CA SER A 83 -19.29 -24.46 1.02
C SER A 83 -20.31 -24.00 2.07
N GLU A 84 -21.10 -24.93 2.60
CA GLU A 84 -22.05 -24.64 3.68
C GLU A 84 -21.33 -24.13 4.94
N GLU A 85 -20.17 -24.71 5.28
CA GLU A 85 -19.36 -24.28 6.42
C GLU A 85 -18.86 -22.85 6.26
N LEU A 86 -18.40 -22.49 5.05
CA LEU A 86 -17.95 -21.13 4.76
C LEU A 86 -19.10 -20.12 4.87
N LEU A 87 -20.31 -20.51 4.44
CA LEU A 87 -21.51 -19.68 4.59
C LEU A 87 -21.97 -19.51 6.03
N VAL A 88 -21.76 -20.50 6.90
CA VAL A 88 -22.02 -20.35 8.34
C VAL A 88 -21.14 -19.27 8.95
N VAL A 89 -19.88 -19.17 8.51
CA VAL A 89 -18.91 -18.20 9.05
C VAL A 89 -19.08 -16.81 8.43
N GLN A 90 -19.21 -16.72 7.11
CA GLN A 90 -19.16 -15.45 6.36
C GLN A 90 -20.55 -14.94 5.91
N GLY A 91 -21.59 -15.76 6.05
CA GLY A 91 -22.97 -15.35 5.90
C GLY A 91 -23.39 -14.95 4.48
N GLY A 92 -24.42 -14.09 4.41
CA GLY A 92 -25.08 -13.69 3.17
C GLY A 92 -24.19 -12.95 2.17
N HIS A 93 -23.13 -12.34 2.68
CA HIS A 93 -22.22 -11.47 1.95
C HIS A 93 -21.09 -12.21 1.24
N GLN A 94 -20.96 -13.52 1.43
CA GLN A 94 -19.93 -14.26 0.70
C GLN A 94 -20.23 -14.30 -0.81
N LEU A 95 -19.17 -14.44 -1.63
CA LEU A 95 -19.31 -14.71 -3.07
C LEU A 95 -20.29 -15.88 -3.30
N ARG A 96 -20.97 -15.88 -4.44
CA ARG A 96 -21.83 -16.99 -4.87
C ARG A 96 -21.23 -17.60 -6.12
N ALA A 97 -21.79 -18.72 -6.55
CA ALA A 97 -21.45 -19.31 -7.84
C ALA A 97 -21.47 -18.24 -8.94
N GLU A 98 -20.39 -18.21 -9.70
CA GLU A 98 -20.17 -17.27 -10.79
C GLU A 98 -20.34 -17.94 -12.15
N SER A 99 -20.55 -17.12 -13.17
CA SER A 99 -20.42 -17.53 -14.56
C SER A 99 -19.77 -16.40 -15.37
N ASN A 100 -19.12 -16.78 -16.47
CA ASN A 100 -18.52 -15.84 -17.44
C ASN A 100 -17.37 -14.99 -16.86
N GLY A 101 -16.55 -15.59 -15.99
CA GLY A 101 -15.36 -14.99 -15.40
C GLY A 101 -15.30 -15.17 -13.90
N HIS A 102 -14.29 -14.56 -13.27
CA HIS A 102 -14.10 -14.53 -11.83
C HIS A 102 -13.93 -13.09 -11.34
N ALA A 103 -14.58 -12.74 -10.23
CA ALA A 103 -14.41 -11.43 -9.62
C ALA A 103 -13.02 -11.27 -8.99
N ALA A 104 -12.35 -10.16 -9.28
CA ALA A 104 -11.09 -9.79 -8.64
C ALA A 104 -11.34 -9.01 -7.35
N PHE A 105 -10.52 -9.26 -6.34
CA PHE A 105 -10.47 -8.39 -5.16
C PHE A 105 -10.00 -7.01 -5.57
N HIS A 106 -10.73 -6.01 -5.08
CA HIS A 106 -10.51 -4.62 -5.43
C HIS A 106 -10.88 -3.71 -4.25
N GLN A 107 -10.48 -2.45 -4.36
CA GLN A 107 -10.82 -1.40 -3.40
C GLN A 107 -10.90 -0.06 -4.13
N MET A 108 -11.71 0.84 -3.61
CA MET A 108 -11.79 2.22 -4.06
C MET A 108 -11.20 3.10 -2.97
N ASP A 109 -10.12 3.80 -3.30
CA ASP A 109 -9.31 4.52 -2.34
C ASP A 109 -9.57 6.02 -2.45
N ASP A 110 -9.91 6.64 -1.33
CA ASP A 110 -9.98 8.09 -1.11
C ASP A 110 -8.63 8.56 -0.54
N LEU A 111 -7.77 9.10 -1.41
CA LEU A 111 -6.36 9.34 -1.10
C LEU A 111 -6.12 10.69 -0.42
N ASP A 112 -7.03 11.64 -0.62
CA ASP A 112 -7.00 12.97 -0.02
C ASP A 112 -7.98 13.13 1.16
N LYS A 113 -8.86 12.14 1.36
CA LYS A 113 -9.83 12.05 2.45
C LYS A 113 -10.94 13.09 2.37
N ASP A 114 -11.33 13.49 1.16
CA ASP A 114 -12.45 14.40 0.94
C ASP A 114 -13.84 13.71 1.00
N GLY A 115 -13.85 12.37 1.13
CA GLY A 115 -15.06 11.55 1.15
C GLY A 115 -15.47 11.04 -0.23
N ILE A 116 -14.69 11.32 -1.28
CA ILE A 116 -14.90 10.87 -2.64
C ILE A 116 -13.68 10.05 -3.07
N TRP A 117 -13.93 8.85 -3.59
CA TRP A 117 -12.85 7.98 -4.07
C TRP A 117 -12.03 8.64 -5.19
N ASP A 118 -10.72 8.41 -5.20
CA ASP A 118 -9.80 8.92 -6.23
C ASP A 118 -9.38 7.85 -7.23
N GLU A 119 -9.27 6.61 -6.78
CA GLU A 119 -8.86 5.51 -7.65
C GLU A 119 -9.46 4.16 -7.26
N LEU A 120 -9.78 3.37 -8.28
CA LEU A 120 -10.07 1.94 -8.17
C LEU A 120 -8.75 1.18 -8.31
N PHE A 121 -8.46 0.33 -7.34
CA PHE A 121 -7.25 -0.48 -7.29
C PHE A 121 -7.58 -1.97 -7.21
N PHE A 122 -6.83 -2.77 -7.97
CA PHE A 122 -6.86 -4.23 -7.91
C PHE A 122 -5.53 -4.82 -8.40
N GLN A 123 -5.39 -6.14 -8.33
CA GLN A 123 -4.24 -6.85 -8.88
C GLN A 123 -4.69 -7.95 -9.84
N THR A 124 -3.93 -8.18 -10.91
CA THR A 124 -4.13 -9.30 -11.84
C THR A 124 -2.81 -9.75 -12.45
N ASP A 125 -2.77 -10.97 -12.96
CA ASP A 125 -1.63 -11.51 -13.71
C ASP A 125 -1.74 -11.09 -15.18
N ILE A 126 -0.61 -10.71 -15.80
CA ILE A 126 -0.54 -10.36 -17.23
C ILE A 126 0.71 -11.01 -17.82
N GLU A 127 0.55 -11.82 -18.88
CA GLU A 127 1.66 -12.52 -19.54
C GLU A 127 2.61 -11.54 -20.25
N ALA A 128 3.85 -11.96 -20.50
CA ALA A 128 4.83 -11.20 -21.27
C ALA A 128 4.30 -10.81 -22.67
N ASN A 129 4.57 -9.58 -23.11
CA ASN A 129 4.19 -9.05 -24.43
C ASN A 129 2.73 -9.29 -24.82
N SER A 130 1.81 -9.20 -23.85
CA SER A 130 0.41 -9.54 -24.03
C SER A 130 -0.53 -8.40 -23.64
N GLU A 131 -1.77 -8.54 -24.07
CA GLU A 131 -2.88 -7.72 -23.62
C GLU A 131 -3.93 -8.60 -22.92
N LYS A 132 -4.57 -8.05 -21.89
CA LYS A 132 -5.63 -8.69 -21.13
C LYS A 132 -6.83 -7.77 -21.01
N THR A 133 -8.01 -8.27 -21.33
CA THR A 133 -9.27 -7.55 -21.10
C THR A 133 -9.76 -7.79 -19.69
N ILE A 134 -10.12 -6.71 -18.99
CA ILE A 134 -10.83 -6.72 -17.71
C ILE A 134 -12.15 -5.98 -17.90
N TYR A 135 -13.20 -6.53 -17.29
CA TYR A 135 -14.50 -5.88 -17.26
C TYR A 135 -14.77 -5.26 -15.89
N ILE A 136 -15.36 -4.07 -15.89
CA ILE A 136 -15.93 -3.47 -14.68
C ILE A 136 -17.43 -3.41 -14.87
N TYR A 137 -18.13 -4.21 -14.07
CA TYR A 137 -19.57 -4.26 -14.05
C TYR A 137 -20.10 -3.29 -13.00
N LEU A 138 -21.10 -2.49 -13.40
CA LEU A 138 -21.83 -1.61 -12.51
C LEU A 138 -23.19 -2.18 -12.15
N GLY A 139 -23.56 -2.06 -10.89
CA GLY A 139 -24.83 -2.50 -10.34
C GLY A 139 -24.65 -2.96 -8.89
N GLN A 140 -25.68 -2.81 -8.05
CA GLN A 140 -25.57 -3.16 -6.65
C GLN A 140 -25.17 -4.63 -6.45
N ASN A 141 -24.01 -4.85 -5.85
CA ASN A 141 -23.49 -6.16 -5.48
C ASN A 141 -22.83 -6.08 -4.10
N ILE A 142 -23.56 -6.47 -3.06
CA ILE A 142 -23.09 -6.41 -1.67
C ILE A 142 -22.32 -7.67 -1.23
N ARG A 143 -21.86 -8.47 -2.19
CA ARG A 143 -21.20 -9.75 -1.97
C ARG A 143 -19.76 -9.72 -2.41
N GLY A 144 -18.97 -10.59 -1.81
CA GLY A 144 -17.54 -10.69 -2.05
C GLY A 144 -16.76 -10.03 -0.94
N TRP A 145 -16.71 -10.71 0.22
CA TRP A 145 -15.78 -10.33 1.26
C TRP A 145 -14.36 -10.40 0.70
N ASN A 146 -13.69 -9.26 0.70
CA ASN A 146 -12.28 -9.21 0.36
C ASN A 146 -11.51 -9.44 1.64
N GLU A 147 -10.99 -10.65 1.82
CA GLU A 147 -10.04 -10.93 2.89
C GLU A 147 -8.90 -9.92 2.83
N HIS A 148 -8.52 -9.37 3.98
CA HIS A 148 -7.38 -8.47 4.04
C HIS A 148 -6.08 -9.27 3.90
N TYR A 149 -5.34 -8.95 2.86
CA TYR A 149 -3.95 -9.38 2.65
C TYR A 149 -2.96 -8.26 2.93
N THR A 150 -3.44 -7.04 3.17
CA THR A 150 -2.62 -5.95 3.68
C THR A 150 -3.25 -5.31 4.90
N HIS A 151 -2.42 -4.62 5.68
CA HIS A 151 -2.88 -3.81 6.80
C HIS A 151 -2.00 -2.59 6.97
N ALA A 152 -2.59 -1.45 7.33
CA ALA A 152 -1.87 -0.28 7.84
C ALA A 152 -2.58 0.30 9.05
N ASN A 153 -1.81 0.71 10.06
CA ASN A 153 -2.33 1.40 11.22
C ASN A 153 -1.24 2.21 11.93
N ILE A 154 -1.64 3.10 12.83
CA ILE A 154 -0.77 3.82 13.73
C ILE A 154 -1.17 3.46 15.16
N GLY A 155 -0.22 2.94 15.94
CA GLY A 155 -0.45 2.51 17.32
C GLY A 155 0.62 3.03 18.27
N SER A 156 0.26 3.22 19.54
CA SER A 156 1.25 3.44 20.59
C SER A 156 1.90 2.11 20.95
N TYR A 157 3.20 2.00 20.71
CA TYR A 157 4.02 0.84 21.02
C TYR A 157 5.16 1.25 21.94
N ALA A 158 5.24 0.69 23.15
CA ALA A 158 6.17 1.15 24.19
C ALA A 158 6.13 2.67 24.48
N ARG A 159 4.94 3.30 24.44
CA ARG A 159 4.71 4.76 24.56
C ARG A 159 5.25 5.59 23.38
N HIS A 160 5.62 4.96 22.28
CA HIS A 160 6.06 5.60 21.06
C HIS A 160 4.99 5.40 19.98
N LEU A 161 4.55 6.49 19.35
CA LEU A 161 3.57 6.41 18.26
C LEU A 161 4.27 5.88 17.01
N MET A 162 3.83 4.72 16.53
CA MET A 162 4.47 4.02 15.42
C MET A 162 3.46 3.70 14.32
N PRO A 163 3.74 4.12 13.08
CA PRO A 163 3.07 3.58 11.91
C PRO A 163 3.57 2.17 11.59
N PHE A 164 2.61 1.31 11.24
CA PHE A 164 2.81 -0.04 10.77
C PHE A 164 2.11 -0.19 9.42
N TRP A 165 2.74 -0.92 8.51
CA TRP A 165 2.12 -1.36 7.27
C TRP A 165 2.70 -2.71 6.89
N GLU A 166 1.89 -3.60 6.37
CA GLU A 166 2.29 -4.98 6.09
C GLU A 166 1.47 -5.59 4.96
N SER A 167 2.09 -6.54 4.27
CA SER A 167 1.41 -7.56 3.50
C SER A 167 1.34 -8.82 4.36
N GLU A 168 0.62 -9.84 3.92
CA GLU A 168 0.64 -11.14 4.55
C GLU A 168 2.07 -11.73 4.60
N ASN A 169 2.98 -11.33 3.72
CA ASN A 169 4.33 -11.88 3.62
C ASN A 169 5.37 -11.14 4.47
N VAL A 170 5.30 -9.81 4.56
CA VAL A 170 6.32 -8.97 5.24
C VAL A 170 5.64 -7.78 5.91
N GLY A 171 6.14 -7.38 7.07
CA GLY A 171 5.73 -6.16 7.76
C GLY A 171 6.82 -5.11 7.81
N TRP A 172 6.40 -3.86 7.95
CA TRP A 172 7.25 -2.70 8.12
C TRP A 172 6.71 -1.83 9.24
N LYS A 173 7.61 -1.19 9.98
CA LYS A 173 7.26 -0.23 11.02
C LYS A 173 8.34 0.84 11.13
N ILE A 174 7.96 2.07 11.46
CA ILE A 174 8.93 3.15 11.65
C ILE A 174 9.28 3.21 13.14
N TRP A 175 10.43 2.62 13.51
CA TRP A 175 10.87 2.61 14.91
C TRP A 175 11.59 3.90 15.30
N PHE A 176 12.55 4.38 14.49
CA PHE A 176 13.02 5.76 14.61
C PHE A 176 12.35 6.60 13.54
N ALA A 177 12.11 7.87 13.80
CA ALA A 177 11.40 8.72 12.86
C ALA A 177 12.10 8.72 11.50
N ASN A 178 11.42 8.17 10.49
CA ASN A 178 11.86 7.84 9.12
C ASN A 178 12.78 6.62 8.88
N ALA A 179 13.16 5.85 9.91
CA ALA A 179 13.93 4.63 9.76
C ALA A 179 13.03 3.39 9.91
N VAL A 180 12.84 2.67 8.80
CA VAL A 180 11.93 1.52 8.74
C VAL A 180 12.62 0.24 9.19
N ASP A 181 12.02 -0.43 10.18
CA ASP A 181 12.35 -1.78 10.60
C ASP A 181 11.50 -2.77 9.78
N VAL A 182 12.09 -3.94 9.48
CA VAL A 182 11.49 -4.97 8.64
C VAL A 182 11.19 -6.20 9.49
N TYR A 183 9.93 -6.61 9.45
CA TYR A 183 9.39 -7.75 10.14
C TYR A 183 9.15 -8.90 9.16
N ALA A 184 9.95 -9.98 9.29
CA ALA A 184 9.82 -11.14 8.43
C ALA A 184 8.93 -12.20 9.07
N LYS A 185 8.06 -12.80 8.26
CA LYS A 185 7.07 -13.80 8.68
C LYS A 185 7.46 -15.17 8.17
N ARG A 186 7.09 -16.23 8.90
CA ARG A 186 7.39 -17.61 8.47
C ARG A 186 6.28 -18.21 7.59
N ARG A 187 5.09 -17.64 7.65
CA ARG A 187 3.97 -17.93 6.77
C ARG A 187 3.13 -16.68 6.52
N PRO A 188 2.34 -16.63 5.43
CA PRO A 188 1.41 -15.54 5.18
C PRO A 188 0.45 -15.29 6.36
N MET A 189 0.46 -14.08 6.92
CA MET A 189 -0.52 -13.57 7.89
C MET A 189 -0.37 -12.06 8.11
N LEU A 190 -1.43 -11.40 8.60
CA LEU A 190 -1.36 -10.04 9.13
C LEU A 190 -1.19 -10.12 10.65
N MET A 191 -0.21 -9.39 11.24
CA MET A 191 0.04 -9.47 12.68
C MET A 191 0.45 -8.15 13.34
N SER A 192 0.64 -7.07 12.57
CA SER A 192 1.00 -5.75 13.11
C SER A 192 -0.01 -5.22 14.12
N HIS A 193 -1.31 -5.50 13.91
CA HIS A 193 -2.36 -5.19 14.86
C HIS A 193 -2.12 -5.80 16.24
N ARG A 194 -1.59 -7.03 16.31
CA ARG A 194 -1.26 -7.67 17.58
C ARG A 194 -0.03 -7.03 18.23
N LEU A 195 0.99 -6.66 17.46
CA LEU A 195 2.19 -6.02 18.01
C LEU A 195 1.85 -4.79 18.85
N TYR A 196 1.05 -3.86 18.32
CA TYR A 196 0.75 -2.61 19.02
C TYR A 196 -0.44 -2.72 19.98
N MET A 197 -1.40 -3.62 19.79
CA MET A 197 -2.52 -3.79 20.74
C MET A 197 -2.11 -4.61 21.97
N GLU A 198 -1.26 -5.61 21.80
CA GLU A 198 -0.79 -6.48 22.90
C GLU A 198 0.60 -6.04 23.44
N ASN A 199 1.20 -5.01 22.85
CA ASN A 199 2.53 -4.48 23.20
C ASN A 199 3.62 -5.58 23.19
N LEU A 200 3.63 -6.40 22.13
CA LEU A 200 4.56 -7.52 21.98
C LEU A 200 5.88 -7.07 21.39
N ASP A 201 7.01 -7.48 21.99
CA ASP A 201 8.35 -7.21 21.43
C ASP A 201 8.50 -7.83 20.03
N GLY A 202 8.80 -7.02 19.01
CA GLY A 202 8.96 -7.47 17.63
C GLY A 202 10.11 -8.49 17.44
N TYR A 203 11.14 -8.48 18.29
CA TYR A 203 12.17 -9.53 18.31
C TYR A 203 11.74 -10.75 19.13
N GLY A 204 10.84 -10.56 20.10
CA GLY A 204 10.40 -11.56 21.06
C GLY A 204 9.17 -12.38 20.64
N VAL A 205 8.38 -11.91 19.66
CA VAL A 205 7.15 -12.61 19.22
C VAL A 205 7.38 -14.04 18.75
N SER A 206 8.56 -14.32 18.18
CA SER A 206 8.93 -15.69 17.78
C SER A 206 9.06 -16.68 18.96
N ALA A 207 9.17 -16.18 20.19
CA ALA A 207 9.16 -17.00 21.40
C ALA A 207 7.73 -17.38 21.85
N ILE A 208 6.71 -16.63 21.43
CA ILE A 208 5.29 -16.95 21.65
C ILE A 208 4.85 -18.00 20.64
N ASP A 209 5.08 -17.71 19.35
CA ASP A 209 4.82 -18.60 18.24
C ASP A 209 5.79 -18.26 17.12
N ARG A 210 6.53 -19.26 16.65
CA ARG A 210 7.52 -19.09 15.58
C ARG A 210 6.88 -18.66 14.27
N ASP A 211 5.61 -18.97 14.05
CA ASP A 211 4.93 -18.61 12.81
C ASP A 211 4.71 -17.11 12.67
N LEU A 212 4.56 -16.39 13.79
CA LEU A 212 4.30 -14.95 13.78
C LEU A 212 5.40 -14.19 13.06
N GLY A 213 6.65 -14.61 13.21
CA GLY A 213 7.81 -13.96 12.59
C GLY A 213 8.72 -13.29 13.63
N SER A 214 9.56 -12.37 13.16
CA SER A 214 10.44 -11.54 13.99
C SER A 214 10.89 -10.31 13.21
N ASP A 215 11.22 -9.24 13.93
CA ASP A 215 12.08 -8.20 13.38
C ASP A 215 13.41 -8.82 12.92
N ILE A 216 13.86 -8.47 11.72
CA ILE A 216 15.10 -8.99 11.13
C ILE A 216 16.12 -7.89 10.82
N GLN A 217 15.76 -6.62 10.99
CA GLN A 217 16.64 -5.50 10.67
C GLN A 217 16.72 -4.50 11.83
N ARG A 218 17.87 -4.45 12.50
CA ARG A 218 18.12 -3.41 13.50
C ARG A 218 18.30 -2.04 12.82
N VAL A 219 17.39 -1.10 13.10
CA VAL A 219 17.40 0.26 12.50
C VAL A 219 18.30 1.29 13.20
N ALA A 220 18.82 1.00 14.39
CA ALA A 220 19.48 2.00 15.23
C ALA A 220 20.64 2.73 14.55
N GLY A 221 21.76 2.04 14.32
CA GLY A 221 22.93 2.59 13.64
C GLY A 221 22.96 2.32 12.14
N SER A 222 21.86 1.81 11.57
CA SER A 222 21.71 1.59 10.13
C SER A 222 20.87 2.71 9.53
N PHE A 223 20.80 2.73 8.20
CA PHE A 223 19.97 3.68 7.46
C PHE A 223 18.47 3.35 7.58
N GLY A 224 18.11 2.13 7.99
CA GLY A 224 16.74 1.62 7.91
C GLY A 224 16.29 1.33 6.46
N GLY A 225 15.21 0.57 6.30
CA GLY A 225 14.57 0.40 4.99
C GLY A 225 13.89 1.71 4.57
N GLY A 226 13.92 2.06 3.28
CA GLY A 226 13.10 3.17 2.74
C GLY A 226 13.27 4.54 3.43
N ALA A 227 14.36 4.79 4.14
CA ALA A 227 14.67 6.10 4.69
C ALA A 227 15.17 7.04 3.59
N ILE A 228 15.13 8.35 3.86
CA ILE A 228 15.65 9.38 2.94
C ILE A 228 16.89 10.05 3.53
N CYS A 229 17.78 10.50 2.64
CA CYS A 229 18.87 11.42 2.97
C CYS A 229 19.12 12.40 1.84
N LEU A 230 19.95 13.40 2.16
CA LEU A 230 20.54 14.33 1.20
C LEU A 230 22.06 14.19 1.20
N PHE A 231 22.64 14.36 0.01
CA PHE A 231 24.09 14.52 -0.19
C PHE A 231 24.36 16.01 -0.38
N GLU A 232 24.73 16.70 0.70
CA GLU A 232 24.81 18.17 0.74
C GLU A 232 26.24 18.71 0.79
N ASP A 233 27.23 17.86 1.05
CA ASP A 233 28.64 18.25 1.15
C ASP A 233 29.43 17.73 -0.06
N PRO A 234 29.73 18.57 -1.07
CA PRO A 234 30.50 18.17 -2.25
C PRO A 234 31.93 17.73 -1.92
N GLU A 235 32.51 18.22 -0.82
CA GLU A 235 33.85 17.82 -0.36
C GLU A 235 33.82 16.45 0.34
N LYS A 236 32.64 16.02 0.82
CA LYS A 236 32.40 14.72 1.45
C LYS A 236 31.24 13.99 0.78
N PRO A 237 31.39 13.50 -0.47
CA PRO A 237 30.29 12.90 -1.24
C PRO A 237 29.73 11.59 -0.65
N GLY A 238 30.41 10.98 0.32
CA GLY A 238 29.91 9.84 1.08
C GLY A 238 29.17 10.21 2.37
N ALA A 239 29.16 11.48 2.76
CA ALA A 239 28.41 11.98 3.91
C ALA A 239 26.97 12.26 3.49
N VAL A 240 26.05 11.94 4.38
CA VAL A 240 24.63 12.09 4.17
C VAL A 240 24.00 12.76 5.37
N SER A 241 23.06 13.65 5.13
CA SER A 241 22.20 14.20 6.17
C SER A 241 20.89 13.46 6.22
N MET A 242 20.40 13.20 7.43
CA MET A 242 19.12 12.55 7.64
C MET A 242 18.25 13.40 8.58
N PRO A 243 16.91 13.38 8.42
CA PRO A 243 15.96 14.07 9.30
C PRO A 243 16.16 13.80 10.81
N ARG A 244 16.69 12.62 11.15
CA ARG A 244 16.96 12.16 12.51
C ARG A 244 18.26 12.71 13.11
N PHE A 245 19.25 13.04 12.29
CA PHE A 245 20.59 13.43 12.73
C PHE A 245 20.81 14.91 12.44
N THR A 246 20.31 15.77 13.32
CA THR A 246 20.35 17.23 13.17
C THR A 246 21.37 17.86 14.13
N PRO A 247 21.83 19.10 13.87
CA PRO A 247 22.66 19.84 14.82
C PRO A 247 22.01 19.95 16.21
N THR A 248 20.71 20.24 16.27
CA THR A 248 19.97 20.36 17.54
C THR A 248 19.96 19.03 18.32
N GLN A 249 19.80 17.89 17.65
CA GLN A 249 19.89 16.58 18.30
C GLN A 249 21.30 16.33 18.87
N SER A 250 22.35 16.81 18.19
CA SER A 250 23.75 16.61 18.59
C SER A 250 24.15 17.38 19.86
N GLU A 251 23.44 18.47 20.17
CA GLU A 251 23.65 19.30 21.36
C GLU A 251 22.98 18.76 22.63
N LEU A 252 22.16 17.70 22.51
CA LEU A 252 21.50 17.11 23.67
C LEU A 252 22.54 16.58 24.68
N PRO A 253 22.31 16.77 26.00
CA PRO A 253 23.27 16.41 27.04
C PRO A 253 23.51 14.90 27.16
N PHE A 254 22.66 14.08 26.53
CA PHE A 254 22.77 12.63 26.43
C PHE A 254 22.76 12.22 24.96
N ARG A 255 23.49 11.15 24.62
CA ARG A 255 23.51 10.55 23.27
C ARG A 255 22.17 9.88 22.96
N SER A 256 21.15 10.69 22.67
CA SER A 256 19.82 10.23 22.29
C SER A 256 19.84 9.65 20.88
N SER A 257 19.11 8.56 20.68
CA SER A 257 18.81 8.05 19.33
C SER A 257 17.63 8.78 18.67
N TRP A 258 17.02 9.74 19.36
CA TRP A 258 15.84 10.49 18.92
C TRP A 258 16.21 11.95 18.66
N ASN A 259 15.45 12.60 17.77
CA ASN A 259 15.42 14.06 17.65
C ASN A 259 15.15 14.71 19.02
N ALA A 260 15.51 15.99 19.15
CA ALA A 260 15.22 16.81 20.32
C ALA A 260 13.71 17.15 20.42
N GLY A 261 13.37 18.28 21.04
CA GLY A 261 11.97 18.67 21.24
C GLY A 261 11.22 18.91 19.93
N GLN A 262 9.90 18.63 19.93
CA GLN A 262 9.01 18.78 18.76
C GLN A 262 8.93 20.20 18.18
N ILE A 263 9.37 21.21 18.94
CA ILE A 263 9.41 22.62 18.52
C ILE A 263 10.80 22.98 17.99
N SER A 264 11.85 22.50 18.65
CA SER A 264 13.24 22.91 18.40
C SER A 264 13.94 22.11 17.30
N ASP A 265 13.41 20.96 16.91
CA ASP A 265 14.05 20.01 15.99
C ASP A 265 13.02 19.41 15.02
N THR A 266 13.46 18.54 14.12
CA THR A 266 12.61 17.82 13.18
C THR A 266 11.46 17.13 13.91
N ARG A 267 10.25 17.35 13.42
CA ARG A 267 9.03 16.70 13.92
C ARG A 267 8.30 15.97 12.80
N TYR A 268 7.45 15.03 13.20
CA TYR A 268 6.78 14.12 12.28
C TYR A 268 5.29 14.05 12.57
N ALA A 269 4.47 14.02 11.52
CA ALA A 269 3.07 13.64 11.57
C ALA A 269 2.85 12.38 10.73
N TYR A 270 1.96 11.51 11.18
CA TYR A 270 1.68 10.24 10.53
C TYR A 270 0.22 10.14 10.16
N ASP A 271 -0.07 9.52 9.02
CA ASP A 271 -1.41 9.27 8.54
C ASP A 271 -1.53 7.86 7.94
N VAL A 272 -2.66 7.20 8.20
CA VAL A 272 -3.06 5.97 7.48
C VAL A 272 -3.90 6.44 6.30
N VAL A 273 -3.31 6.47 5.10
CA VAL A 273 -4.01 6.96 3.90
C VAL A 273 -5.04 5.93 3.45
N VAL A 274 -4.63 4.66 3.39
CA VAL A 274 -5.47 3.54 2.96
C VAL A 274 -5.19 2.34 3.86
N ASN A 275 -6.23 1.64 4.30
CA ASN A 275 -6.13 0.34 4.95
C ASN A 275 -7.11 -0.64 4.29
N GLY A 276 -6.73 -1.16 3.13
CA GLY A 276 -7.60 -1.96 2.28
C GLY A 276 -7.15 -3.41 2.16
N PRO A 277 -7.96 -4.27 1.53
CA PRO A 277 -7.68 -5.68 1.44
C PRO A 277 -6.52 -6.04 0.51
N VAL A 278 -6.31 -5.27 -0.56
CA VAL A 278 -5.27 -5.54 -1.58
C VAL A 278 -4.13 -4.53 -1.58
N ARG A 279 -4.33 -3.35 -0.97
CA ARG A 279 -3.31 -2.32 -0.79
C ARG A 279 -3.55 -1.53 0.50
N SER A 280 -2.46 -1.20 1.18
CA SER A 280 -2.46 -0.30 2.33
C SER A 280 -1.35 0.73 2.22
N MET A 281 -1.57 1.91 2.79
CA MET A 281 -0.71 3.08 2.64
C MET A 281 -0.60 3.86 3.94
N ILE A 282 0.63 4.23 4.28
CA ILE A 282 0.91 5.21 5.33
C ILE A 282 1.62 6.42 4.74
N ARG A 283 1.41 7.59 5.32
CA ARG A 283 2.10 8.83 4.97
C ARG A 283 2.79 9.40 6.19
N ILE A 284 4.04 9.81 6.01
CA ILE A 284 4.81 10.59 6.98
C ILE A 284 4.93 12.01 6.43
N LYS A 285 4.70 13.01 7.28
CA LYS A 285 5.11 14.40 7.02
C LYS A 285 6.28 14.74 7.93
N GLY A 286 7.45 15.02 7.35
CA GLY A 286 8.61 15.55 8.06
C GLY A 286 8.63 17.07 7.96
N MET A 287 8.72 17.75 9.11
CA MET A 287 8.71 19.21 9.21
C MET A 287 9.88 19.69 10.04
N ASN A 288 10.28 20.95 9.86
CA ASN A 288 11.39 21.59 10.57
C ASN A 288 12.75 20.88 10.42
N TRP A 289 12.99 20.15 9.33
CA TRP A 289 14.28 19.49 9.18
C TRP A 289 15.35 20.51 8.78
N ASN A 290 16.16 20.90 9.77
CA ASN A 290 17.40 21.63 9.55
C ASN A 290 18.57 20.62 9.56
N SER A 291 19.21 20.44 8.41
CA SER A 291 20.37 19.53 8.27
C SER A 291 21.67 20.14 8.83
N GLY A 292 21.68 21.45 9.09
CA GLY A 292 22.89 22.25 9.29
C GLY A 292 23.49 22.80 8.00
N ASN A 293 23.02 22.36 6.84
CA ASN A 293 23.40 22.84 5.51
C ASN A 293 22.18 23.25 4.66
N GLY A 294 20.99 23.31 5.28
CA GLY A 294 19.73 23.56 4.59
C GLY A 294 18.51 23.30 5.46
N PHE A 295 17.36 23.73 4.94
CA PHE A 295 16.05 23.54 5.56
C PHE A 295 15.11 22.80 4.60
N TYR A 296 14.44 21.77 5.13
CA TYR A 296 13.66 20.84 4.34
C TYR A 296 12.36 20.44 5.04
N GLU A 297 11.34 20.20 4.23
CA GLU A 297 10.09 19.58 4.65
C GLU A 297 9.64 18.63 3.55
N TYR A 298 9.01 17.53 3.93
CA TYR A 298 8.67 16.49 2.99
C TYR A 298 7.44 15.69 3.41
N GLU A 299 6.78 15.11 2.41
CA GLU A 299 5.83 14.03 2.59
C GLU A 299 6.40 12.75 1.98
N GLN A 300 6.32 11.65 2.72
CA GLN A 300 6.77 10.34 2.28
C GLN A 300 5.64 9.32 2.45
N THR A 301 5.20 8.73 1.35
CA THR A 301 4.16 7.71 1.34
C THR A 301 4.78 6.34 1.14
N TYR A 302 4.44 5.39 2.01
CA TYR A 302 4.78 3.99 1.87
C TYR A 302 3.54 3.21 1.50
N THR A 303 3.68 2.33 0.50
CA THR A 303 2.60 1.51 -0.02
C THR A 303 3.00 0.05 0.05
N VAL A 304 2.10 -0.78 0.54
CA VAL A 304 2.22 -2.23 0.50
C VAL A 304 1.10 -2.83 -0.33
N PHE A 305 1.40 -3.95 -0.98
CA PHE A 305 0.50 -4.64 -1.89
C PHE A 305 0.33 -6.09 -1.42
N ALA A 306 -0.86 -6.63 -1.58
CA ALA A 306 -1.14 -8.03 -1.27
C ALA A 306 -0.22 -8.94 -2.10
N LYS A 307 0.15 -10.07 -1.48
CA LYS A 307 1.00 -11.13 -2.04
C LYS A 307 2.44 -10.69 -2.38
N GLN A 308 2.82 -9.44 -2.09
CA GLN A 308 4.15 -8.92 -2.37
C GLN A 308 5.01 -8.89 -1.10
N SER A 309 6.32 -9.09 -1.27
CA SER A 309 7.32 -9.00 -0.19
C SER A 309 8.15 -7.71 -0.26
N TYR A 310 7.63 -6.69 -0.94
CA TYR A 310 8.23 -5.37 -1.04
C TYR A 310 7.20 -4.29 -0.70
N THR A 311 7.71 -3.10 -0.37
CA THR A 311 6.93 -1.88 -0.22
C THR A 311 7.49 -0.83 -1.18
N ALA A 312 6.62 0.00 -1.74
CA ALA A 312 7.02 1.18 -2.50
C ALA A 312 7.12 2.38 -1.56
N SER A 313 8.09 3.26 -1.81
CA SER A 313 8.22 4.53 -1.10
C SER A 313 8.32 5.68 -2.10
N LYS A 314 7.47 6.68 -1.95
CA LYS A 314 7.48 7.92 -2.73
C LYS A 314 7.68 9.09 -1.79
N VAL A 315 8.67 9.94 -2.06
CA VAL A 315 8.94 11.17 -1.31
C VAL A 315 8.71 12.38 -2.20
N GLU A 316 8.13 13.42 -1.62
CA GLU A 316 8.00 14.75 -2.21
C GLU A 316 8.46 15.77 -1.18
N PHE A 317 9.41 16.63 -1.57
CA PHE A 317 9.83 17.74 -0.71
C PHE A 317 8.86 18.91 -0.91
N THR A 318 8.14 19.28 0.15
CA THR A 318 7.26 20.45 0.16
C THR A 318 8.03 21.74 0.39
N THR A 319 9.20 21.63 1.03
CA THR A 319 10.19 22.69 1.17
C THR A 319 11.56 22.12 0.87
N PHE A 320 12.33 22.75 -0.02
CA PHE A 320 13.68 22.37 -0.38
C PHE A 320 14.57 23.61 -0.47
N SER A 321 15.33 23.89 0.60
CA SER A 321 16.09 25.14 0.74
C SER A 321 17.51 24.86 1.24
N PRO A 322 18.43 24.43 0.36
CA PRO A 322 19.84 24.27 0.70
C PRO A 322 20.49 25.63 1.00
N GLU A 323 21.50 25.66 1.86
CA GLU A 323 22.29 26.87 2.17
C GLU A 323 23.30 27.22 1.07
N VAL A 324 23.65 26.26 0.21
CA VAL A 324 24.58 26.43 -0.91
C VAL A 324 23.89 26.01 -2.20
N ASP A 325 23.87 26.90 -3.18
CA ASP A 325 23.28 26.69 -4.53
C ASP A 325 24.11 25.73 -5.40
#